data_AF-A0A8S1Y0W9-F1
#
_entry.id   AF-A0A8S1Y0W9-F1
#
_cell.length_a   1.000
_cell.length_b   1.000
_cell.length_c   1.000
_cell.angle_alpha   90.00
_cell.angle_beta   90.00
_cell.angle_gamma   90.00
#
_symmetry.space_group_name_H-M   'P 1'
#
loop_
_entity.id
_entity.type
_entity.pdbx_description
1 polymer ?
#
loop_
_entity_poly.entity_id
_entity_poly.type
_entity_poly.pdbx_seq_one_letter_code
_entity_poly.pdbx_strand_id
1 'polypeptide(L)'
;MLRASIISTQSNMHKSSQMSIEQKAMCSMFTIAWKVIYKGSYVKGNKVNIWDILCEGKVIGGGQYDDKGDGIKMGDSVEATSGITIYHQVICKGSYVNGKKVGSWTKLIKSNGDNENDFLKLKNNIMIIELQFFECTSSIFQLLMIMIQFNLGLQVFVYQCMLTGWLNSFI
;
A
#
# COMPACT_ATOMS: atom_id res chain seq x y z
N MET A 1 24.92 21.27 -22.32
CA MET A 1 23.59 20.66 -22.51
C MET A 1 23.19 20.00 -21.18
N LEU A 2 22.39 20.68 -20.35
CA LEU A 2 22.02 20.18 -19.01
C LEU A 2 20.83 19.21 -19.13
N ARG A 3 21.01 17.95 -18.74
CA ARG A 3 19.92 16.96 -18.68
C ARG A 3 19.24 17.05 -17.31
N ALA A 4 18.04 17.62 -17.28
CA ALA A 4 17.18 17.56 -16.10
C ALA A 4 16.62 16.13 -15.95
N SER A 5 16.91 15.48 -14.82
CA SER A 5 16.27 14.21 -14.44
C SER A 5 15.02 14.55 -13.62
N ILE A 6 13.84 14.35 -14.20
CA ILE A 6 12.56 14.53 -13.51
C ILE A 6 12.25 13.25 -12.76
N ILE A 7 12.33 13.29 -11.43
CA ILE A 7 11.85 12.21 -10.56
C ILE A 7 10.34 12.43 -10.38
N SER A 8 9.51 11.68 -11.10
CA SER A 8 8.07 11.68 -10.88
C SER A 8 7.67 10.55 -9.95
N THR A 9 7.17 10.90 -8.76
CA THR A 9 6.46 9.99 -7.85
C THR A 9 4.97 10.10 -8.12
N GLN A 10 4.38 9.09 -8.77
CA GLN A 10 2.92 8.98 -8.92
C GLN A 10 2.39 7.92 -7.95
N SER A 11 1.65 8.35 -6.92
CA SER A 11 0.82 7.48 -6.09
C SER A 11 -0.60 7.42 -6.66
N ASN A 12 -0.88 6.43 -7.51
CA ASN A 12 -2.22 6.22 -8.06
C ASN A 12 -3.06 5.34 -7.12
N MET A 13 -3.94 5.95 -6.33
CA MET A 13 -5.05 5.28 -5.65
C MET A 13 -6.32 6.13 -5.83
N HIS A 14 -7.19 5.76 -6.77
CA HIS A 14 -8.52 6.35 -6.86
C HIS A 14 -9.59 5.31 -7.20
N LYS A 15 -10.65 5.35 -6.37
CA LYS A 15 -11.93 4.61 -6.37
C LYS A 15 -11.96 3.33 -5.52
N SER A 16 -11.99 3.53 -4.19
CA SER A 16 -12.87 2.72 -3.33
C SER A 16 -13.77 3.64 -2.51
N SER A 17 -15.08 3.40 -2.63
CA SER A 17 -16.18 4.07 -1.94
C SER A 17 -16.27 3.61 -0.49
N GLN A 18 -16.42 4.57 0.42
CA GLN A 18 -16.73 4.43 1.86
C GLN A 18 -15.95 3.34 2.63
N MET A 19 -14.64 3.51 2.74
CA MET A 19 -13.87 2.90 3.85
C MET A 19 -13.89 3.84 5.06
N SER A 20 -14.07 3.28 6.27
CA SER A 20 -14.00 4.05 7.52
C SER A 20 -12.61 4.67 7.70
N ILE A 21 -12.50 5.75 8.48
CA ILE A 21 -11.22 6.43 8.75
C ILE A 21 -10.20 5.45 9.34
N GLU A 22 -10.66 4.53 10.21
CA GLU A 22 -9.85 3.47 10.80
C GLU A 22 -9.38 2.45 9.76
N GLN A 23 -10.25 2.02 8.84
CA GLN A 23 -9.86 1.14 7.75
C GLN A 23 -8.87 1.82 6.79
N LYS A 24 -9.00 3.13 6.54
CA LYS A 24 -8.03 3.89 5.73
C LYS A 24 -6.67 3.99 6.42
N ALA A 25 -6.66 4.23 7.73
CA ALA A 25 -5.42 4.24 8.51
C ALA A 25 -4.76 2.86 8.52
N MET A 26 -5.54 1.79 8.72
CA MET A 26 -5.09 0.40 8.72
C MET A 26 -4.55 -0.02 7.33
N CYS A 27 -5.24 0.35 6.25
CA CYS A 27 -4.78 0.11 4.88
C CYS A 27 -3.53 0.95 4.54
N SER A 28 -3.42 2.16 5.11
CA SER A 28 -2.22 3.01 4.99
C SER A 28 -1.02 2.51 5.81
N MET A 29 -1.25 1.78 6.92
CA MET A 29 -0.20 1.15 7.71
C MET A 29 0.29 -0.17 7.08
N PHE A 30 -0.59 -0.93 6.42
CA PHE A 30 -0.21 -2.11 5.63
C PHE A 30 0.46 -1.75 4.30
N THR A 31 0.26 -0.52 3.81
CA THR A 31 1.10 0.06 2.78
C THR A 31 2.26 0.77 3.44
N ILE A 32 3.27 0.02 3.90
CA ILE A 32 4.64 0.54 3.84
C ILE A 32 4.78 1.00 2.39
N ALA A 33 4.71 2.32 2.18
CA ALA A 33 4.48 2.86 0.86
C ALA A 33 5.73 2.59 0.03
N TRP A 34 5.67 1.52 -0.75
CA TRP A 34 6.78 1.11 -1.61
C TRP A 34 7.11 2.28 -2.51
N LYS A 35 8.31 2.82 -2.33
CA LYS A 35 8.79 3.92 -3.16
C LYS A 35 9.15 3.35 -4.52
N VAL A 36 8.18 3.35 -5.42
CA VAL A 36 8.40 3.06 -6.83
C VAL A 36 8.97 4.31 -7.50
N ILE A 37 10.15 4.18 -8.09
CA ILE A 37 10.84 5.25 -8.80
C ILE A 37 10.85 4.89 -10.27
N TYR A 38 10.34 5.80 -11.11
CA TYR A 38 10.43 5.67 -12.55
C TYR A 38 11.60 6.50 -13.06
N LYS A 39 12.53 5.86 -13.77
CA LYS A 39 13.74 6.51 -14.29
C LYS A 39 13.75 6.39 -15.81
N GLY A 40 13.78 7.52 -16.49
CA GLY A 40 13.82 7.60 -17.94
C GLY A 40 13.75 9.02 -18.44
N SER A 41 13.58 9.19 -19.76
CA SER A 41 13.46 10.49 -20.41
C SER A 41 12.09 10.67 -21.04
N TYR A 42 11.65 11.93 -21.10
CA TYR A 42 10.42 12.32 -21.77
C TYR A 42 10.70 13.24 -22.96
N VAL A 43 9.92 13.08 -24.02
CA VAL A 43 9.83 14.00 -25.15
C VAL A 43 8.35 14.26 -25.40
N LYS A 44 7.94 15.54 -25.41
CA LYS A 44 6.54 15.95 -25.57
C LYS A 44 5.56 15.28 -24.59
N GLY A 45 6.01 14.98 -23.37
CA GLY A 45 5.20 14.30 -22.34
C GLY A 45 5.16 12.77 -22.46
N ASN A 46 5.74 12.20 -23.50
CA ASN A 46 5.78 10.75 -23.73
C ASN A 46 7.14 10.16 -23.37
N LYS A 47 7.13 8.90 -22.92
CA LYS A 47 8.33 8.13 -22.58
C LYS A 47 9.15 7.84 -23.84
N VAL A 48 10.46 8.04 -23.79
CA VAL A 48 11.39 7.70 -24.88
C VAL A 48 12.58 6.88 -24.38
N ASN A 49 13.24 6.17 -25.30
CA ASN A 49 14.44 5.37 -25.03
C ASN A 49 14.21 4.33 -23.91
N ILE A 50 15.23 4.08 -23.08
CA ILE A 50 15.20 3.09 -22.01
C ILE A 50 14.52 3.68 -20.77
N TRP A 51 13.63 2.89 -20.18
CA TRP A 51 12.94 3.18 -18.93
C TRP A 51 13.15 2.06 -17.93
N ASP A 52 13.57 2.44 -16.73
CA ASP A 52 13.69 1.56 -15.57
C ASP A 52 12.60 1.89 -14.54
N ILE A 53 11.98 0.85 -13.99
CA ILE A 53 11.08 0.94 -12.85
C ILE A 53 11.82 0.33 -11.67
N LEU A 54 12.19 1.17 -10.70
CA LEU A 54 12.92 0.77 -9.52
C LEU A 54 11.99 0.67 -8.32
N CYS A 55 12.19 -0.36 -7.50
CA CYS A 55 11.56 -0.52 -6.20
C CYS A 55 12.66 -0.87 -5.20
N GLU A 56 12.82 -0.07 -4.15
CA GLU A 56 13.94 -0.19 -3.20
C GLU A 56 15.33 -0.23 -3.87
N GLY A 57 15.50 0.55 -4.95
CA GLY A 57 16.73 0.60 -5.73
C GLY A 57 16.96 -0.61 -6.67
N LYS A 58 16.08 -1.61 -6.66
CA LYS A 58 16.14 -2.77 -7.58
C LYS A 58 15.24 -2.55 -8.79
N VAL A 59 15.72 -2.86 -9.98
CA VAL A 59 14.92 -2.79 -11.21
C VAL A 59 13.90 -3.94 -11.21
N ILE A 60 12.62 -3.59 -11.12
CA ILE A 60 11.49 -4.55 -11.10
C ILE A 60 10.74 -4.61 -12.44
N GLY A 61 11.01 -3.66 -13.33
CA GLY A 61 10.36 -3.56 -14.62
C GLY A 61 11.01 -2.48 -15.46
N GLY A 62 10.51 -2.34 -16.69
CA GLY A 62 11.07 -1.39 -17.63
C GLY A 62 10.84 -1.81 -19.07
N GLY A 63 11.49 -1.09 -19.97
CA GLY A 63 11.48 -1.40 -21.39
C GLY A 63 12.02 -0.25 -22.22
N GLN A 64 12.19 -0.53 -23.50
CA GLN A 64 12.53 0.49 -24.47
C GLN A 64 11.26 1.08 -25.10
N TYR A 65 11.33 2.37 -25.41
CA TYR A 65 10.29 3.15 -26.06
C TYR A 65 10.87 3.80 -27.31
N ASP A 66 10.00 4.15 -28.26
CA ASP A 66 10.40 4.90 -29.44
C ASP A 66 11.11 6.22 -29.08
N ASP A 67 12.01 6.65 -29.96
CA ASP A 67 12.77 7.89 -29.83
C ASP A 67 12.02 9.11 -30.40
N LYS A 68 10.94 8.87 -31.16
CA LYS A 68 10.10 9.91 -31.78
C LYS A 68 9.24 10.66 -30.77
N GLY A 69 9.01 10.07 -29.60
CA GLY A 69 8.17 10.63 -28.55
C GLY A 69 6.70 10.28 -28.71
N ASP A 70 6.38 9.13 -29.31
CA ASP A 70 5.00 8.62 -29.40
C ASP A 70 4.63 7.78 -28.17
N GLY A 71 5.60 7.37 -27.35
CA GLY A 71 5.39 6.60 -26.13
C GLY A 71 5.09 5.12 -26.38
N ILE A 72 5.42 4.63 -27.57
CA ILE A 72 5.23 3.26 -28.04
C ILE A 72 6.38 2.39 -27.52
N LYS A 73 6.05 1.34 -26.76
CA LYS A 73 7.04 0.34 -26.33
C LYS A 73 7.60 -0.41 -27.54
N MET A 74 8.92 -0.59 -27.56
CA MET A 74 9.65 -1.35 -28.57
C MET A 74 10.79 -2.13 -27.91
N GLY A 75 11.25 -3.20 -28.56
CA GLY A 75 12.38 -4.01 -28.08
C GLY A 75 12.05 -4.78 -26.80
N ASP A 76 13.08 -5.15 -26.06
CA ASP A 76 12.93 -5.95 -24.85
C ASP A 76 12.28 -5.16 -23.72
N SER A 77 11.43 -5.84 -22.96
CA SER A 77 10.67 -5.25 -21.86
C SER A 77 10.51 -6.24 -20.71
N VAL A 78 10.42 -5.67 -19.52
CA VAL A 78 10.24 -6.38 -18.28
C VAL A 78 8.97 -5.86 -17.61
N GLU A 79 7.98 -6.72 -17.47
CA GLU A 79 6.68 -6.37 -16.89
C GLU A 79 6.46 -7.07 -15.56
N ALA A 80 6.26 -6.28 -14.51
CA ALA A 80 5.74 -6.77 -13.24
C ALA A 80 4.23 -6.96 -13.36
N THR A 81 3.74 -8.16 -13.03
CA THR A 81 2.29 -8.44 -13.06
C THR A 81 1.58 -7.83 -11.85
N SER A 82 0.40 -7.23 -12.01
CA SER A 82 -0.40 -6.77 -10.86
C SER A 82 -0.85 -7.96 -10.00
N GLY A 83 -0.71 -7.88 -8.69
CA GLY A 83 -1.07 -8.96 -7.74
C GLY A 83 0.13 -9.61 -7.04
N ILE A 84 1.31 -9.06 -7.27
CA ILE A 84 2.56 -9.50 -6.66
C ILE A 84 2.62 -9.00 -5.22
N THR A 85 2.55 -9.93 -4.27
CA THR A 85 3.05 -9.68 -2.92
C THR A 85 4.56 -9.50 -2.98
N ILE A 86 5.12 -8.83 -1.98
CA ILE A 86 6.55 -8.51 -1.87
C ILE A 86 7.46 -9.76 -1.92
N TYR A 87 6.85 -10.93 -1.74
CA TYR A 87 7.50 -12.24 -1.72
C TYR A 87 7.39 -13.02 -3.03
N HIS A 88 6.45 -12.66 -3.91
CA HIS A 88 6.15 -13.42 -5.12
C HIS A 88 6.14 -12.50 -6.34
N GLN A 89 7.32 -12.03 -6.74
CA GLN A 89 7.47 -11.23 -7.96
C GLN A 89 7.38 -12.14 -9.18
N VAL A 90 6.25 -12.05 -9.89
CA VAL A 90 6.05 -12.61 -11.22
C VAL A 90 6.51 -11.58 -12.25
N ILE A 91 7.72 -11.77 -12.76
CA ILE A 91 8.31 -10.92 -13.77
C ILE A 91 8.13 -11.60 -15.13
N CYS A 92 7.49 -10.91 -16.06
CA CYS A 92 7.33 -11.36 -17.43
C CYS A 92 8.35 -10.63 -18.31
N LYS A 93 9.20 -11.39 -19.00
CA LYS A 93 10.16 -10.85 -19.97
C LYS A 93 9.74 -11.24 -21.38
N GLY A 94 9.83 -10.29 -22.30
CA GLY A 94 9.56 -10.49 -23.72
C GLY A 94 9.81 -9.21 -24.49
N SER A 95 9.48 -9.22 -25.77
CA SER A 95 9.75 -8.08 -26.65
C SER A 95 8.47 -7.46 -27.17
N TYR A 96 8.54 -6.17 -27.47
CA TYR A 96 7.49 -5.38 -28.09
C TYR A 96 7.90 -4.92 -29.49
N VAL A 97 6.96 -4.92 -30.41
CA VAL A 97 7.11 -4.28 -31.73
C VAL A 97 5.87 -3.43 -31.96
N ASN A 98 6.07 -2.12 -32.16
CA ASN A 98 5.00 -1.14 -32.33
C ASN A 98 3.91 -1.23 -31.24
N GLY A 99 4.33 -1.36 -29.97
CA GLY A 99 3.43 -1.43 -28.83
C GLY A 99 2.68 -2.77 -28.67
N LYS A 100 2.94 -3.76 -29.53
CA LYS A 100 2.37 -5.10 -29.43
C LYS A 100 3.39 -6.10 -28.89
N LYS A 101 2.95 -6.96 -27.97
CA LYS A 101 3.75 -8.09 -27.47
C LYS A 101 4.01 -9.05 -28.63
N VAL A 102 5.27 -9.43 -28.81
CA VAL A 102 5.69 -10.40 -29.84
C VAL A 102 6.57 -11.48 -29.22
N GLY A 103 6.66 -12.62 -29.89
CA GLY A 103 7.50 -13.74 -29.48
C GLY A 103 7.01 -14.46 -28.22
N SER A 104 7.88 -15.30 -27.67
CA SER A 104 7.63 -16.05 -26.44
C SER A 104 7.89 -15.17 -25.22
N TRP A 105 6.97 -15.21 -24.25
CA TRP A 105 7.10 -14.50 -22.99
C TRP A 105 7.52 -15.46 -21.90
N THR A 106 8.68 -15.19 -21.29
CA THR A 106 9.19 -16.00 -20.18
C THR A 106 8.68 -15.43 -18.87
N LYS A 107 7.90 -16.25 -18.15
CA LYS A 107 7.46 -15.96 -16.78
C LYS A 107 8.56 -16.38 -15.81
N LEU A 108 9.22 -15.41 -15.20
CA LEU A 108 10.20 -15.62 -14.14
C LEU A 108 9.49 -15.45 -12.80
N ILE A 109 9.39 -16.53 -12.06
CA ILE A 109 8.92 -16.52 -10.67
C ILE A 109 10.16 -16.35 -9.82
N LYS A 110 10.36 -15.16 -9.25
CA LYS A 110 11.44 -14.93 -8.31
C LYS A 110 10.95 -15.34 -6.92
N SER A 111 11.24 -16.57 -6.50
CA SER A 111 11.24 -16.93 -5.09
C SER A 111 12.49 -16.31 -4.46
N ASN A 112 12.38 -15.67 -3.30
CA ASN A 112 13.52 -15.08 -2.55
C ASN A 112 14.41 -16.17 -1.91
N GLY A 113 14.68 -17.25 -2.64
CA GLY A 113 15.05 -18.56 -2.13
C GLY A 113 16.51 -18.83 -1.79
N ASP A 114 17.35 -17.84 -1.48
CA ASP A 114 18.73 -18.13 -1.00
C ASP A 114 18.98 -17.71 0.46
N ASN A 115 18.10 -16.91 1.10
CA ASN A 115 18.16 -16.62 2.54
C ASN A 115 16.78 -16.83 3.18
N GLU A 116 16.37 -18.08 3.36
CA GLU A 116 15.14 -18.45 4.11
C GLU A 116 15.08 -17.79 5.51
N ASN A 117 16.25 -17.50 6.10
CA ASN A 117 16.39 -16.80 7.37
C ASN A 117 15.92 -15.33 7.33
N ASP A 118 16.10 -14.61 6.23
CA ASP A 118 15.64 -13.23 6.11
C ASP A 118 14.11 -13.17 6.00
N PHE A 119 13.51 -14.19 5.36
CA PHE A 119 12.06 -14.34 5.26
C PHE A 119 11.42 -14.64 6.63
N LEU A 120 11.95 -15.62 7.36
CA LEU A 120 11.45 -15.94 8.70
C LEU A 120 11.61 -14.75 9.66
N LYS A 121 12.72 -14.01 9.55
CA LYS A 121 12.97 -12.82 10.35
C LYS A 121 11.99 -11.69 10.05
N LEU A 122 11.71 -11.41 8.77
CA LEU A 122 10.74 -10.39 8.40
C LEU A 122 9.30 -10.79 8.77
N LYS A 123 8.93 -12.05 8.54
CA LYS A 123 7.61 -12.59 8.89
C LYS A 123 7.38 -12.58 10.40
N ASN A 124 8.39 -12.95 11.18
CA ASN A 124 8.32 -12.87 12.64
C ASN A 124 8.20 -11.41 13.12
N ASN A 125 8.94 -10.48 12.52
CA ASN A 125 8.80 -9.06 12.86
C ASN A 125 7.42 -8.52 12.52
N ILE A 126 6.85 -8.87 11.37
CA ILE A 126 5.49 -8.46 10.99
C ILE A 126 4.46 -9.07 11.95
N MET A 127 4.58 -10.35 12.29
CA MET A 127 3.68 -11.03 13.22
C MET A 127 3.73 -10.41 14.63
N ILE A 128 4.92 -10.05 15.10
CA ILE A 128 5.10 -9.35 16.38
C ILE A 128 4.41 -7.98 16.35
N ILE A 129 4.53 -7.23 15.26
CA ILE A 129 3.87 -5.92 15.11
C ILE A 129 2.34 -6.08 15.05
N GLU A 130 1.83 -7.08 14.34
CA GLU A 130 0.39 -7.38 14.29
C GLU A 130 -0.16 -7.75 15.68
N LEU A 131 0.59 -8.55 16.44
CA LEU A 131 0.24 -8.91 17.82
C LEU A 131 0.26 -7.69 18.75
N GLN A 132 1.29 -6.85 18.69
CA GLN A 132 1.36 -5.63 19.50
C GLN A 132 0.24 -4.64 19.16
N PHE A 133 -0.13 -4.54 17.88
CA PHE A 133 -1.25 -3.71 17.46
C PHE A 133 -2.60 -4.26 17.97
N PHE A 134 -2.77 -5.58 17.98
CA PHE A 134 -3.94 -6.24 18.55
C PHE A 134 -4.07 -5.98 20.06
N GLU A 135 -2.97 -6.08 20.81
CA GLU A 135 -2.96 -5.76 22.25
C GLU A 135 -3.28 -4.29 22.52
N CYS A 136 -2.76 -3.38 21.69
CA CYS A 136 -3.00 -1.95 21.83
C CYS A 136 -4.46 -1.57 21.52
N THR A 137 -5.04 -2.14 20.47
CA THR A 137 -6.46 -1.92 20.13
C THR A 137 -7.41 -2.52 21.16
N SER A 138 -7.07 -3.69 21.73
CA SER A 138 -7.83 -4.30 22.82
C SER A 138 -7.84 -3.42 24.08
N SER A 139 -6.68 -2.84 24.43
CA SER A 139 -6.57 -1.94 25.58
C SER A 139 -7.39 -0.66 25.40
N ILE A 140 -7.35 -0.06 24.20
CA ILE A 140 -8.15 1.12 23.86
C ILE A 140 -9.66 0.79 23.89
N PHE A 141 -10.04 -0.38 23.37
CA PHE A 141 -11.44 -0.82 23.39
C PHE A 141 -11.95 -1.04 24.82
N GLN A 142 -11.14 -1.64 25.69
CA GLN A 142 -11.48 -1.78 27.12
C GLN A 142 -11.69 -0.42 27.80
N LEU A 143 -10.80 0.55 27.55
CA LEU A 143 -10.96 1.91 28.09
C LEU A 143 -12.22 2.60 27.57
N LEU A 144 -12.54 2.44 26.28
CA LEU A 144 -13.76 2.97 25.68
C LEU A 144 -15.01 2.36 26.35
N MET A 145 -15.00 1.04 26.58
CA MET A 145 -16.10 0.34 27.24
C MET A 145 -16.28 0.82 28.69
N ILE A 146 -15.20 1.03 29.45
CA ILE A 146 -15.25 1.58 30.81
C ILE A 146 -15.86 3.00 30.81
N MET A 147 -15.44 3.85 29.87
CA MET A 147 -15.99 5.20 29.74
C MET A 147 -17.50 5.19 29.43
N ILE A 148 -17.96 4.27 28.57
CA ILE A 148 -19.39 4.11 28.27
C ILE A 148 -20.17 3.69 29.52
N GLN A 149 -19.67 2.71 30.28
CA GLN A 149 -20.31 2.25 31.51
C GLN A 149 -20.40 3.35 32.57
N PHE A 150 -19.34 4.14 32.72
CA PHE A 150 -19.32 5.27 33.65
C PHE A 150 -20.36 6.35 33.29
N ASN A 151 -20.48 6.67 31.99
CA ASN A 151 -21.45 7.65 31.51
C ASN A 151 -22.90 7.17 31.73
N LEU A 152 -23.19 5.89 31.43
CA LEU A 152 -24.51 5.31 31.70
C LEU A 152 -24.83 5.28 33.20
N GLY A 153 -23.86 4.95 34.05
CA GLY A 153 -24.01 5.00 35.50
C GLY A 153 -24.34 6.39 36.04
N LEU A 154 -23.68 7.43 35.51
CA LEU A 154 -23.98 8.82 35.85
C LEU A 154 -25.40 9.22 35.44
N GLN A 155 -25.87 8.81 34.26
CA GLN A 155 -27.25 9.09 33.83
C GLN A 155 -28.27 8.45 34.78
N VAL A 156 -28.11 7.16 35.10
CA VAL A 156 -28.99 6.45 36.04
C VAL A 156 -29.01 7.13 37.40
N PHE A 157 -27.85 7.56 37.90
CA PHE A 157 -27.75 8.30 39.17
C PHE A 157 -28.50 9.63 39.14
N VAL A 158 -28.35 10.43 38.07
CA VAL A 158 -29.08 11.69 37.90
C VAL A 158 -30.60 11.46 37.88
N TYR A 159 -31.07 10.44 37.15
CA TYR A 159 -32.49 10.08 37.13
C TYR A 159 -33.00 9.69 38.52
N GLN A 160 -32.24 8.91 39.30
CA GLN A 160 -32.61 8.51 40.66
C GLN A 160 -32.68 9.70 41.63
N CYS A 161 -31.76 10.65 41.52
CA CYS A 161 -31.79 11.89 42.30
C CYS A 161 -33.02 12.76 41.96
N MET A 162 -33.39 12.86 40.68
CA MET A 162 -34.60 13.59 40.26
C MET A 162 -35.87 12.91 40.80
N LEU A 163 -35.96 11.58 40.74
CA LEU A 163 -37.09 10.80 41.25
C LEU A 163 -37.27 10.93 42.77
N THR A 164 -36.18 10.84 43.54
CA THR A 164 -36.23 10.96 45.01
C THR A 164 -36.56 12.38 45.46
N GLY A 165 -36.02 13.40 44.80
CA GLY A 165 -36.40 14.80 45.03
C GLY A 165 -37.87 15.06 44.72
N TRP A 166 -38.38 14.49 43.63
CA TRP A 166 -39.79 14.60 43.26
C TRP A 166 -40.71 13.91 44.28
N LEU A 167 -40.40 12.69 44.73
CA LEU A 167 -41.21 11.97 45.73
C LEU A 167 -41.28 12.68 47.09
N ASN A 168 -40.18 13.27 47.55
CA ASN A 168 -40.15 14.03 48.80
C ASN A 168 -40.99 15.32 48.77
N SER A 169 -41.38 15.81 47.58
CA SER A 169 -42.28 16.96 47.48
C SER A 169 -43.77 16.62 47.69
N PHE A 170 -44.11 15.34 47.78
CA PHE A 170 -45.47 14.84 48.01
C PHE A 170 -45.74 14.33 49.43
N ILE A 171 -44.71 14.32 50.29
CA ILE A 171 -44.79 13.94 51.72
C ILE A 171 -44.79 15.22 52.55
#